data_AF-A0A9D8LVM8-F1
#
_entry.id   AF-A0A9D8LVM8-F1
#
_cell.length_a   1.000
_cell.length_b   1.000
_cell.length_c   1.000
_cell.angle_alpha   90.00
_cell.angle_beta   90.00
_cell.angle_gamma   90.00
#
_symmetry.space_group_name_H-M   'P 1'
#
loop_
_entity.id
_entity.type
_entity.pdbx_description
1 polymer ?
#
loop_
_entity_poly.entity_id
_entity_poly.type
_entity_poly.pdbx_seq_one_letter_code
_entity_poly.pdbx_strand_id
1 'polypeptide(L)'
;MNAHSDIGKAQQEIEAARVLREQIAQLAEGDEDFIRDTLEGETELPALVRSLLAGIGEDEAMAEGIDAYAKDLASRKERFTNRAKLKRALICSALEISGRKSMETDVGTATLSAVKPKAIVTEEADIPAEFFKPQPPKLDQTALSAALREGREVKGACLSNGGNTVRILRR
;
A
#
# COMPACT_ATOMS: atom_id res chain seq x y z
N MET A 1 2.80 -45.26 -29.40
CA MET A 1 1.58 -44.42 -29.50
C MET A 1 1.74 -43.31 -28.47
N ASN A 2 1.97 -42.07 -28.90
CA ASN A 2 1.98 -40.84 -28.08
C ASN A 2 2.06 -39.54 -28.93
N ALA A 3 2.45 -39.64 -30.21
CA ALA A 3 2.63 -38.48 -31.09
C ALA A 3 1.41 -37.54 -31.22
N HIS A 4 0.17 -38.05 -31.20
CA HIS A 4 -1.04 -37.20 -31.26
C HIS A 4 -1.30 -36.42 -29.96
N SER A 5 -0.90 -36.95 -28.79
CA SER A 5 -1.00 -36.22 -27.53
C SER A 5 0.04 -35.11 -27.43
N ASP A 6 1.21 -35.31 -28.03
CA ASP A 6 2.32 -34.36 -27.96
C ASP A 6 2.10 -33.17 -28.92
N ILE A 7 1.49 -33.42 -30.10
CA ILE A 7 1.11 -32.35 -31.04
C ILE A 7 0.03 -31.43 -30.43
N GLY A 8 -0.97 -31.99 -29.74
CA GLY A 8 -2.02 -31.19 -29.11
C GLY A 8 -1.49 -30.29 -27.98
N LYS A 9 -0.51 -30.77 -27.21
CA LYS A 9 0.16 -29.97 -26.18
C LYS A 9 1.01 -28.85 -26.77
N ALA A 10 1.78 -29.15 -27.83
CA ALA A 10 2.57 -28.12 -28.53
C ALA A 10 1.68 -27.02 -29.11
N GLN A 11 0.52 -27.37 -29.69
CA GLN A 11 -0.45 -26.38 -30.17
C GLN A 11 -1.02 -25.52 -29.03
N GLN A 12 -1.34 -26.12 -27.88
CA GLN A 12 -1.80 -25.38 -26.70
C GLN A 12 -0.73 -24.41 -26.17
N GLU A 13 0.53 -24.83 -26.18
CA GLU A 13 1.66 -24.00 -25.72
C GLU A 13 1.90 -22.80 -26.63
N ILE A 14 1.83 -23.00 -27.96
CA ILE A 14 1.93 -21.93 -28.95
C ILE A 14 0.78 -20.92 -28.79
N GLU A 15 -0.47 -21.40 -28.65
CA GLU A 15 -1.61 -20.50 -28.45
C GLU A 15 -1.51 -19.76 -27.11
N ALA A 16 -1.05 -20.42 -26.04
CA ALA A 16 -0.83 -19.77 -24.76
C ALA A 16 0.26 -18.69 -24.84
N ALA A 17 1.38 -18.95 -25.53
CA ALA A 17 2.42 -17.96 -25.77
C ALA A 17 1.86 -16.77 -26.55
N ARG A 18 1.08 -17.02 -27.61
CA ARG A 18 0.45 -15.96 -28.42
C ARG A 18 -0.47 -15.07 -27.58
N VAL A 19 -1.38 -15.67 -26.83
CA VAL A 19 -2.33 -14.95 -25.97
C VAL A 19 -1.58 -14.15 -24.89
N LEU A 20 -0.57 -14.73 -24.25
CA LEU A 20 0.22 -14.03 -23.25
C LEU A 20 0.92 -12.80 -23.83
N ARG A 21 1.50 -12.90 -25.04
CA ARG A 21 2.13 -11.75 -25.72
C ARG A 21 1.12 -10.65 -26.04
N GLU A 22 -0.06 -11.01 -26.54
CA GLU A 22 -1.14 -10.06 -26.80
C GLU A 22 -1.56 -9.33 -25.51
N GLN A 23 -1.67 -10.07 -24.40
CA GLN A 23 -2.00 -9.49 -23.09
C GLN A 23 -0.90 -8.57 -22.55
N ILE A 24 0.37 -8.96 -22.66
CA ILE A 24 1.51 -8.11 -22.26
C ILE A 24 1.48 -6.80 -23.06
N ALA A 25 1.30 -6.87 -24.38
CA ALA A 25 1.24 -5.68 -25.24
C ALA A 25 0.05 -4.76 -24.91
N GLN A 26 -1.10 -5.34 -24.54
CA GLN A 26 -2.26 -4.55 -24.09
C GLN A 26 -2.02 -3.86 -22.75
N LEU A 27 -1.45 -4.58 -21.78
CA LEU A 27 -1.17 -4.05 -20.43
C LEU A 27 -0.09 -2.98 -20.43
N ALA A 28 0.84 -3.04 -21.38
CA ALA A 28 1.88 -2.03 -21.53
C ALA A 28 1.32 -0.66 -21.92
N GLU A 29 0.09 -0.56 -22.44
CA GLU A 29 -0.55 0.69 -22.91
C GLU A 29 0.34 1.56 -23.83
N GLY A 30 1.31 0.96 -24.54
CA GLY A 30 2.26 1.66 -25.41
C GLY A 30 3.61 2.01 -24.77
N ASP A 31 3.91 1.50 -23.58
CA ASP A 31 5.25 1.52 -23.01
C ASP A 31 6.19 0.61 -23.82
N GLU A 32 6.93 1.21 -24.74
CA GLU A 32 7.88 0.52 -25.62
C GLU A 32 9.03 -0.12 -24.86
N ASP A 33 9.43 0.43 -23.71
CA ASP A 33 10.51 -0.12 -22.89
C ASP A 33 10.03 -1.39 -22.19
N PHE A 34 8.83 -1.37 -21.58
CA PHE A 34 8.24 -2.57 -20.97
C PHE A 34 8.02 -3.69 -22.00
N ILE A 35 7.51 -3.34 -23.20
CA ILE A 35 7.33 -4.28 -24.30
C ILE A 35 8.66 -4.87 -24.73
N ARG A 36 9.69 -4.05 -24.92
CA ARG A 36 11.02 -4.54 -25.32
C ARG A 36 11.58 -5.48 -24.26
N ASP A 37 11.59 -5.06 -23.02
CA ASP A 37 12.24 -5.79 -21.93
C ASP A 37 11.53 -7.14 -21.64
N THR A 38 10.22 -7.23 -21.91
CA THR A 38 9.44 -8.47 -21.72
C THR A 38 9.28 -9.35 -22.97
N LEU A 39 9.24 -8.78 -24.18
CA LEU A 39 8.85 -9.48 -25.41
C LEU A 39 9.97 -9.61 -26.46
N GLU A 40 11.11 -8.94 -26.31
CA GLU A 40 12.14 -8.94 -27.35
C GLU A 40 12.74 -10.34 -27.57
N GLY A 41 12.48 -10.91 -28.76
CA GLY A 41 13.03 -12.21 -29.18
C GLY A 41 12.32 -13.44 -28.63
N GLU A 42 11.40 -13.29 -27.68
CA GLU A 42 10.74 -14.42 -27.02
C GLU A 42 9.48 -14.87 -27.76
N THR A 43 9.47 -16.14 -28.16
CA THR A 43 8.38 -16.77 -28.92
C THR A 43 7.75 -17.95 -28.18
N GLU A 44 8.50 -18.54 -27.25
CA GLU A 44 8.10 -19.72 -26.49
C GLU A 44 7.52 -19.32 -25.13
N LEU A 45 6.44 -20.01 -24.71
CA LEU A 45 5.74 -19.72 -23.45
C LEU A 45 6.67 -19.75 -22.22
N PRO A 46 7.57 -20.74 -22.03
CA PRO A 46 8.43 -20.78 -20.86
C PRO A 46 9.40 -19.59 -20.79
N ALA A 47 9.82 -19.07 -21.93
CA ALA A 47 10.75 -17.97 -21.99
C ALA A 47 10.07 -16.62 -21.67
N LEU A 48 8.84 -16.42 -22.16
CA LEU A 48 7.98 -15.30 -21.76
C LEU A 48 7.71 -15.32 -20.25
N VAL A 49 7.36 -16.48 -19.68
CA VAL A 49 7.14 -16.62 -18.23
C VAL A 49 8.42 -16.34 -17.46
N ARG A 50 9.59 -16.78 -17.95
CA ARG A 50 10.89 -16.47 -17.34
C ARG A 50 11.16 -14.97 -17.32
N SER A 51 10.89 -14.27 -18.43
CA SER A 51 11.09 -12.81 -18.51
C SER A 51 10.21 -12.07 -17.49
N LEU A 52 8.92 -12.43 -17.42
CA LEU A 52 8.01 -11.88 -16.40
C LEU A 52 8.47 -12.17 -14.97
N LEU A 53 8.96 -13.38 -14.69
CA LEU A 53 9.50 -13.73 -13.37
C LEU A 53 10.74 -12.90 -13.00
N ALA A 54 11.59 -12.58 -13.98
CA ALA A 54 12.74 -11.70 -13.78
C ALA A 54 12.29 -10.27 -13.49
N GLY A 55 11.38 -9.73 -14.31
CA GLY A 55 10.81 -8.38 -14.13
C GLY A 55 10.14 -8.20 -12.77
N ILE A 56 9.35 -9.17 -12.31
CA ILE A 56 8.75 -9.15 -10.95
C ILE A 56 9.84 -9.05 -9.87
N GLY A 57 10.97 -9.74 -10.04
CA GLY A 57 12.09 -9.66 -9.10
C GLY A 57 12.76 -8.29 -9.07
N GLU A 58 12.95 -7.66 -10.23
CA GLU A 58 13.50 -6.32 -10.36
C GLU A 58 12.56 -5.26 -9.76
N ASP A 59 11.26 -5.36 -10.05
CA ASP A 59 10.22 -4.48 -9.52
C ASP A 59 10.17 -4.54 -7.98
N GLU A 60 10.19 -5.74 -7.41
CA GLU A 60 10.17 -5.91 -5.96
C GLU A 60 11.45 -5.38 -5.30
N ALA A 61 12.62 -5.60 -5.90
CA ALA A 61 13.87 -5.06 -5.40
C ALA A 61 13.90 -3.52 -5.46
N MET A 62 13.39 -2.93 -6.55
CA MET A 62 13.26 -1.48 -6.68
C MET A 62 12.28 -0.91 -5.66
N ALA A 63 11.13 -1.55 -5.47
CA ALA A 63 10.14 -1.16 -4.48
C ALA A 63 10.71 -1.17 -3.05
N GLU A 64 11.48 -2.20 -2.69
CA GLU A 64 12.16 -2.28 -1.40
C GLU A 64 13.21 -1.16 -1.23
N GLY A 65 14.01 -0.89 -2.28
CA GLY A 65 14.98 0.21 -2.27
C GLY A 65 14.33 1.58 -2.09
N ILE A 66 13.21 1.81 -2.77
CA ILE A 66 12.43 3.06 -2.64
C ILE A 66 11.86 3.20 -1.23
N ASP A 67 11.30 2.14 -0.65
CA ASP A 67 10.78 2.16 0.72
C ASP A 67 11.89 2.45 1.75
N ALA A 68 13.07 1.84 1.59
CA ALA A 68 14.23 2.11 2.42
C ALA A 68 14.66 3.59 2.35
N TYR A 69 14.72 4.15 1.15
CA TYR A 69 15.05 5.57 0.96
C TYR A 69 13.97 6.51 1.52
N ALA A 70 12.70 6.18 1.32
CA ALA A 70 11.57 6.93 1.87
C ALA A 70 11.61 6.97 3.41
N LYS A 71 11.97 5.86 4.06
CA LYS A 71 12.16 5.78 5.52
C LYS A 71 13.29 6.71 6.01
N ASP A 72 14.42 6.77 5.31
CA ASP A 72 15.51 7.71 5.67
C ASP A 72 15.06 9.17 5.51
N LEU A 73 14.37 9.51 4.42
CA LEU A 73 13.79 10.84 4.22
C LEU A 73 12.77 11.20 5.30
N ALA A 74 11.92 10.24 5.70
CA ALA A 74 10.97 10.43 6.79
C ALA A 74 11.69 10.70 8.12
N SER A 75 12.76 9.96 8.45
CA SER A 75 13.58 10.20 9.63
C SER A 75 14.24 11.59 9.60
N ARG A 76 14.78 12.02 8.46
CA ARG A 76 15.34 13.37 8.27
C ARG A 76 14.28 14.45 8.50
N LYS A 77 13.10 14.30 7.91
CA LYS A 77 11.95 15.20 8.10
C LYS A 77 11.55 15.28 9.56
N GLU A 78 11.51 14.14 10.25
CA GLU A 78 11.18 14.08 11.67
C GLU A 78 12.21 14.85 12.51
N ARG A 79 13.52 14.68 12.26
CA ARG A 79 14.58 15.44 12.95
C ARG A 79 14.39 16.95 12.81
N PHE A 80 14.09 17.44 11.61
CA PHE A 80 13.83 18.87 11.40
C PHE A 80 12.53 19.33 12.07
N THR A 81 11.50 18.51 12.04
CA THR A 81 10.22 18.78 12.72
C THR A 81 10.41 18.89 14.23
N ASN A 82 11.15 17.96 14.82
CA ASN A 82 11.46 17.96 16.26
C ASN A 82 12.34 19.15 16.64
N ARG A 83 13.35 19.48 15.83
CA ARG A 83 14.16 20.69 16.04
C ARG A 83 13.32 21.97 16.01
N ALA A 84 12.35 22.06 15.10
CA ALA A 84 11.44 23.21 15.04
C ALA A 84 10.48 23.26 16.24
N LYS A 85 9.99 22.11 16.71
CA LYS A 85 9.18 22.01 17.95
C LYS A 85 9.99 22.46 19.17
N LEU A 86 11.25 22.01 19.31
CA LEU A 86 12.14 22.42 20.39
C LEU A 86 12.37 23.94 20.39
N LYS A 87 12.67 24.53 19.23
CA LYS A 87 12.82 25.99 19.10
C LYS A 87 11.55 26.74 19.53
N ARG A 88 10.37 26.26 19.15
CA ARG A 88 9.09 26.84 19.60
C ARG A 88 8.90 26.76 21.11
N ALA A 89 9.25 25.62 21.72
CA ALA A 89 9.19 25.47 23.18
C ALA A 89 10.14 26.46 23.89
N LEU A 90 11.37 26.62 23.37
CA LEU A 90 12.33 27.59 23.91
C LEU A 90 11.81 29.04 23.82
N ILE A 91 11.20 29.42 22.69
CA ILE A 91 10.59 30.75 22.52
C ILE A 91 9.43 30.93 23.50
N CYS A 92 8.60 29.91 23.71
CA CYS A 92 7.50 29.92 24.68
C CYS A 92 8.03 30.19 26.09
N SER A 93 9.01 29.41 26.54
CA SER A 93 9.66 29.59 27.85
C SER A 93 10.32 30.96 28.00
N ALA A 94 10.95 31.49 26.96
CA ALA A 94 11.54 32.83 26.98
C ALA A 94 10.48 33.94 27.13
N LEU A 95 9.34 33.82 26.45
CA LEU A 95 8.22 34.76 26.59
C LEU A 95 7.60 34.69 27.99
N GLU A 96 7.44 33.49 28.55
CA GLU A 96 6.97 33.29 29.94
C GLU A 96 7.91 33.92 30.97
N ILE A 97 9.21 33.63 30.88
CA ILE A 97 10.24 34.17 31.80
C ILE A 97 10.32 35.70 31.69
N SER A 98 10.22 36.24 30.47
CA SER A 98 10.25 37.69 30.25
C SER A 98 8.95 38.41 30.60
N GLY A 99 7.87 37.67 30.92
CA GLY A 99 6.55 38.22 31.20
C GLY A 99 5.88 38.89 29.98
N ARG A 100 6.37 38.62 28.76
CA ARG A 100 5.85 39.24 27.52
C ARG A 100 4.85 38.32 26.84
N LYS A 101 3.70 38.86 26.47
CA LYS A 101 2.70 38.13 25.65
C LYS A 101 3.07 38.03 24.18
N SER A 102 3.85 38.98 23.66
CA SER A 102 4.28 38.98 22.26
C SER A 102 5.66 39.63 22.11
N MET A 103 6.40 39.19 21.11
CA MET A 103 7.70 39.74 20.72
C MET A 103 7.81 39.76 19.20
N GLU A 104 7.96 40.96 18.64
CA GLU A 104 8.19 41.18 17.21
C GLU A 104 9.70 41.25 16.92
N THR A 105 10.09 40.66 15.80
CA THR A 105 11.46 40.65 15.28
C THR A 105 11.44 40.95 13.79
N ASP A 106 12.60 41.18 13.18
CA ASP A 106 12.77 41.37 11.74
C ASP A 106 12.31 40.16 10.90
N VAL A 107 12.39 38.95 11.46
CA VAL A 107 11.98 37.69 10.81
C VAL A 107 10.56 37.26 11.11
N GLY A 108 9.86 37.91 12.05
CA GLY A 108 8.46 37.62 12.39
C GLY A 108 8.09 37.85 13.86
N THR A 109 6.86 37.50 14.22
CA THR A 109 6.28 37.74 15.55
C THR A 109 6.01 36.44 16.29
N ALA A 110 6.47 36.35 17.53
CA ALA A 110 6.16 35.26 18.45
C ALA A 110 5.15 35.73 19.49
N THR A 111 3.99 35.08 19.57
CA THR A 111 2.93 35.41 20.52
C THR A 111 2.62 34.22 21.41
N LEU A 112 2.66 34.43 22.73
CA LEU A 112 2.28 33.44 23.72
C LEU A 112 0.75 33.35 23.78
N SER A 113 0.22 32.15 23.60
CA SER A 113 -1.21 31.86 23.67
C SER A 113 -1.46 30.67 24.57
N ALA A 114 -2.47 30.76 25.43
CA ALA A 114 -2.90 29.63 26.23
C ALA A 114 -3.51 28.55 25.33
N VAL A 115 -2.96 27.35 25.38
CA VAL A 115 -3.56 26.19 24.70
C VAL A 115 -4.77 25.74 25.51
N LYS A 116 -5.92 25.58 24.85
CA LYS A 116 -7.11 25.03 25.50
C LYS A 116 -6.80 23.63 26.05
N PRO A 117 -7.14 23.32 27.31
CA PRO A 117 -7.01 21.97 27.84
C PRO A 117 -7.73 20.98 26.92
N LYS A 118 -7.07 19.88 26.61
CA LYS A 118 -7.69 18.75 25.90
C LYS A 118 -8.16 17.74 26.95
N ALA A 119 -9.33 17.15 26.74
CA ALA A 119 -9.76 16.00 27.52
C ALA A 119 -8.76 14.85 27.25
N ILE A 120 -8.13 14.37 28.32
CA ILE A 120 -7.29 13.17 28.29
C ILE A 120 -8.18 12.05 28.83
N VAL A 121 -8.43 11.05 28.01
CA VAL A 121 -9.16 9.85 28.42
C VAL A 121 -8.20 8.99 29.23
N THR A 122 -8.46 8.87 30.52
CA THR A 122 -7.69 7.99 31.42
C THR A 122 -8.26 6.58 31.41
N GLU A 123 -9.57 6.46 31.53
CA GLU A 123 -10.30 5.19 31.48
C GLU A 123 -11.58 5.36 30.65
N GLU A 124 -11.71 4.61 29.56
CA GLU A 124 -12.89 4.71 28.68
C GLU A 124 -14.17 4.18 29.34
N ALA A 125 -14.05 3.23 30.27
CA ALA A 125 -15.19 2.60 30.96
C ALA A 125 -15.95 3.58 31.89
N ASP A 126 -15.25 4.59 32.40
CA ASP A 126 -15.82 5.59 33.31
C ASP A 126 -16.43 6.78 32.55
N ILE A 127 -16.24 6.86 31.23
CA ILE A 127 -16.80 7.94 30.42
C ILE A 127 -18.30 7.69 30.20
N PRO A 128 -19.18 8.66 30.52
CA PRO A 128 -20.59 8.53 30.24
C PRO A 128 -20.89 8.26 28.76
N ALA A 129 -21.91 7.44 28.50
CA ALA A 129 -22.32 7.04 27.15
C ALA A 129 -22.66 8.23 26.22
N GLU A 130 -22.97 9.41 26.78
CA GLU A 130 -23.24 10.64 26.02
C GLU A 130 -22.05 11.16 25.22
N PHE A 131 -20.82 10.81 25.60
CA PHE A 131 -19.59 11.17 24.87
C PHE A 131 -19.20 10.15 23.80
N PHE A 132 -19.85 8.98 23.80
CA PHE A 132 -19.64 7.95 22.79
C PHE A 132 -20.62 8.14 21.63
N LYS A 133 -20.09 8.14 20.41
CA LYS A 133 -20.93 8.01 19.21
C LYS A 133 -21.27 6.53 19.03
N PRO A 134 -22.55 6.14 18.95
CA PRO A 134 -22.93 4.77 18.66
C PRO A 134 -22.33 4.36 17.31
N GLN A 135 -21.44 3.36 17.31
CA GLN A 135 -20.91 2.82 16.06
C GLN A 135 -21.96 1.87 15.46
N PRO A 136 -22.20 1.93 14.13
CA PRO A 136 -23.04 0.94 13.48
C PRO A 136 -22.43 -0.45 13.69
N PRO A 137 -23.25 -1.52 13.78
CA PRO A 137 -22.76 -2.88 13.96
C PRO A 137 -21.73 -3.19 12.87
N LYS A 138 -20.49 -3.48 13.30
CA LYS A 138 -19.40 -3.80 12.38
C LYS A 138 -19.72 -5.14 11.74
N LEU A 139 -19.83 -5.16 10.41
CA LEU A 139 -20.03 -6.38 9.67
C LEU A 139 -18.82 -7.30 9.86
N ASP A 140 -19.06 -8.48 10.42
CA ASP A 140 -18.05 -9.52 10.47
C ASP A 140 -17.97 -10.20 9.11
N GLN A 141 -17.04 -9.73 8.27
CA GLN A 141 -16.82 -10.30 6.94
C GLN A 141 -16.33 -11.75 7.00
N THR A 142 -15.69 -12.18 8.10
CA THR A 142 -15.18 -13.54 8.24
C THR A 142 -16.33 -14.52 8.50
N ALA A 143 -17.21 -14.19 9.45
CA ALA A 143 -18.42 -14.95 9.72
C ALA A 143 -19.37 -14.95 8.51
N LEU A 144 -19.50 -13.81 7.82
CA LEU A 144 -20.28 -13.70 6.58
C LEU A 144 -19.73 -14.62 5.49
N SER A 145 -18.42 -14.59 5.23
CA SER A 145 -17.78 -15.43 4.21
C SER A 145 -17.89 -16.92 4.56
N ALA A 146 -17.79 -17.29 5.84
CA ALA A 146 -17.98 -18.65 6.31
C ALA A 146 -19.43 -19.13 6.09
N ALA A 147 -20.42 -18.34 6.51
CA ALA A 147 -21.84 -18.66 6.33
C ALA A 147 -22.22 -18.82 4.84
N LEU A 148 -21.68 -17.97 3.96
CA LEU A 148 -21.90 -18.08 2.52
C LEU A 148 -21.23 -19.33 1.92
N ARG A 149 -20.05 -19.74 2.42
CA ARG A 149 -19.38 -20.99 2.00
C ARG A 149 -20.13 -22.24 2.45
N GLU A 150 -20.81 -22.18 3.60
CA GLU A 150 -21.67 -23.24 4.13
C GLU A 150 -23.03 -23.32 3.41
N GLY A 151 -23.28 -22.46 2.42
CA GLY A 151 -24.51 -22.47 1.60
C GLY A 151 -25.68 -21.70 2.23
N ARG A 152 -25.45 -20.90 3.27
CA ARG A 152 -26.49 -20.04 3.86
C ARG A 152 -26.71 -18.82 2.98
N GLU A 153 -27.92 -18.63 2.47
CA GLU A 153 -28.28 -17.42 1.74
C GLU A 153 -28.35 -16.22 2.70
N VAL A 154 -27.46 -15.24 2.49
CA VAL A 154 -27.48 -13.95 3.19
C VAL A 154 -27.91 -12.87 2.22
N LYS A 155 -29.08 -12.26 2.45
CA LYS A 155 -29.58 -11.15 1.62
C LYS A 155 -28.55 -10.01 1.61
N GLY A 156 -28.02 -9.71 0.43
CA GLY A 156 -27.04 -8.63 0.22
C GLY A 156 -25.58 -9.07 0.15
N ALA A 157 -25.27 -10.37 0.20
CA ALA A 157 -23.90 -10.86 0.05
C ALA A 157 -23.86 -12.13 -0.82
N CYS A 158 -22.90 -12.21 -1.72
CA CYS A 158 -22.62 -13.40 -2.53
C CYS A 158 -21.10 -13.66 -2.53
N LEU A 159 -20.72 -14.93 -2.71
CA LEU A 159 -19.32 -15.26 -2.97
C LEU A 159 -18.97 -14.81 -4.39
N SER A 160 -17.82 -14.17 -4.55
CA SER A 160 -17.27 -13.94 -5.88
C SER A 160 -16.86 -15.26 -6.51
N ASN A 161 -16.86 -15.30 -7.84
CA ASN A 161 -16.23 -16.37 -8.60
C ASN A 161 -14.73 -16.29 -8.30
N GLY A 162 -14.24 -17.14 -7.40
CA GLY A 162 -12.84 -17.14 -6.99
C GLY A 162 -11.90 -17.17 -8.21
N GLY A 163 -10.77 -16.46 -8.09
CA GLY A 163 -9.73 -16.45 -9.12
C GLY A 163 -8.62 -17.45 -8.81
N ASN A 164 -7.88 -17.83 -9.85
CA ASN A 164 -6.62 -18.56 -9.69
C ASN A 164 -5.48 -17.57 -9.41
N THR A 165 -4.55 -17.96 -8.54
CA THR A 165 -3.32 -17.20 -8.25
C THR A 165 -2.10 -18.11 -8.43
N VAL A 166 -0.94 -17.53 -8.71
CA VAL A 166 0.32 -18.25 -8.83
C VAL A 166 1.18 -18.01 -7.59
N ARG A 167 1.84 -19.08 -7.11
CA ARG A 167 2.86 -18.98 -6.05
C ARG A 167 4.23 -19.01 -6.70
N ILE A 168 5.03 -17.97 -6.49
CA ILE A 168 6.41 -17.87 -6.98
C ILE A 168 7.36 -18.19 -5.83
N LEU A 169 8.25 -19.17 -6.02
CA LEU A 169 9.32 -19.51 -5.08
C LEU A 169 10.65 -19.17 -5.74
N ARG A 170 11.37 -18.17 -5.22
CA ARG A 170 12.71 -17.84 -5.68
C ARG A 170 13.73 -18.78 -5.03
N ARG A 171 14.72 -19.22 -5.80
CA ARG A 171 15.86 -20.02 -5.31
C ARG A 171 17.02 -19.13 -4.93
#